data_AF-A0A6B3ENF8-F1
#
_entry.id   AF-A0A6B3ENF8-F1
#
_cell.length_a   1.000
_cell.length_b   1.000
_cell.length_c   1.000
_cell.angle_alpha   90.00
_cell.angle_beta   90.00
_cell.angle_gamma   90.00
#
_symmetry.space_group_name_H-M   'P 1'
#
loop_
_entity.id
_entity.type
_entity.pdbx_description
1 polymer ?
#
loop_
_entity_poly.entity_id
_entity_poly.type
_entity_poly.pdbx_seq_one_letter_code
_entity_poly.pdbx_strand_id
1 'polypeptide(L)'
;AEGTGLAPGAALLAISGSVDTESTGPALADLWKVLRDLAAGGLTDAERETAEQNLVGVAPLKYETAAAVAGTLADQVEQQLPDDFQAAFYRRLAETGTVEATAAVVNAFPADRLVTVLVGDAAQIADPVRELGIGEVTVVQG
;
A
#
# COMPACT_ATOMS: atom_id res chain seq x y z
N ALA A 1 -24.49 -7.73 13.77
CA ALA A 1 -23.03 -7.60 13.69
C ALA A 1 -22.65 -7.88 12.24
N GLU A 2 -22.68 -6.84 11.42
CA GLU A 2 -22.38 -6.94 9.99
C GLU A 2 -20.86 -7.01 9.82
N GLY A 3 -20.39 -8.19 9.40
CA GLY A 3 -18.98 -8.41 9.09
C GLY A 3 -18.65 -7.76 7.76
N THR A 4 -17.85 -6.70 7.80
CA THR A 4 -17.07 -6.19 6.66
C THR A 4 -15.91 -7.14 6.29
N GLY A 5 -16.05 -8.44 6.59
CA GLY A 5 -14.99 -9.42 6.41
C GLY A 5 -14.72 -9.63 4.93
N LEU A 6 -13.55 -9.17 4.47
CA LEU A 6 -12.96 -9.66 3.22
C LEU A 6 -13.07 -11.19 3.20
N ALA A 7 -13.42 -11.76 2.05
CA ALA A 7 -13.49 -13.22 1.89
C ALA A 7 -12.16 -13.87 2.35
N PRO A 8 -12.18 -15.09 2.92
CA PRO A 8 -10.96 -15.79 3.29
C PRO A 8 -9.95 -15.80 2.14
N GLY A 9 -8.75 -15.26 2.36
CA GLY A 9 -7.69 -15.15 1.34
C GLY A 9 -7.70 -13.85 0.52
N ALA A 10 -8.66 -12.94 0.73
CA ALA A 10 -8.60 -11.60 0.16
C ALA A 10 -7.78 -10.68 1.09
N ALA A 11 -6.84 -9.92 0.51
CA ALA A 11 -6.11 -8.86 1.19
C ALA A 11 -6.52 -7.51 0.61
N LEU A 12 -6.62 -6.49 1.47
CA LEU A 12 -6.80 -5.11 1.05
C LEU A 12 -5.43 -4.43 1.05
N LEU A 13 -5.05 -3.86 -0.09
CA LEU A 13 -3.96 -2.90 -0.16
C LEU A 13 -4.57 -1.54 -0.52
N ALA A 14 -4.17 -0.51 0.21
CA ALA A 14 -4.76 0.82 0.09
C ALA A 14 -3.70 1.91 0.23
N ILE A 15 -3.96 3.05 -0.41
CA ILE A 15 -3.29 4.32 -0.17
C ILE A 15 -4.28 5.19 0.59
N SER A 16 -3.87 5.74 1.72
CA SER A 16 -4.72 6.53 2.59
C SER A 16 -4.03 7.82 3.04
N GLY A 17 -4.79 8.89 3.18
CA GLY A 17 -4.31 10.17 3.70
C GLY A 17 -5.49 11.08 4.02
N SER A 18 -5.18 12.22 4.65
CA SER A 18 -6.16 13.26 4.99
C SER A 18 -5.64 14.62 4.55
N VAL A 19 -6.51 15.42 3.95
CA VAL A 19 -6.22 16.78 3.47
C VAL A 19 -7.41 17.69 3.76
N ASP A 20 -7.19 19.01 3.74
CA ASP A 20 -8.28 19.97 3.78
C ASP A 20 -9.15 19.86 2.52
N THR A 21 -10.44 20.20 2.63
CA THR A 21 -11.45 20.01 1.58
C THR A 21 -11.00 20.54 0.22
N GLU A 22 -10.43 21.75 0.19
CA GLU A 22 -9.94 22.42 -1.03
C GLU A 22 -8.78 21.68 -1.72
N SER A 23 -8.04 20.89 -0.95
CA SER A 23 -6.90 20.12 -1.45
C SER A 23 -7.29 18.73 -1.96
N THR A 24 -8.54 18.29 -1.81
CA THR A 24 -8.97 16.93 -2.19
C THR A 24 -8.78 16.64 -3.68
N GLY A 25 -9.23 17.55 -4.55
CA GLY A 25 -9.05 17.43 -6.00
C GLY A 25 -7.56 17.39 -6.40
N PRO A 26 -6.76 18.39 -5.99
CA PRO A 26 -5.32 18.40 -6.24
C PRO A 26 -4.57 17.16 -5.73
N ALA A 27 -4.85 16.72 -4.50
CA ALA A 27 -4.20 15.54 -3.90
C ALA A 27 -4.50 14.26 -4.69
N LEU A 28 -5.74 14.13 -5.19
CA LEU A 28 -6.13 12.98 -6.01
C LEU A 28 -5.49 13.02 -7.40
N ALA A 29 -5.37 14.22 -7.99
CA ALA A 29 -4.65 14.41 -9.25
C ALA A 29 -3.17 14.02 -9.12
N ASP A 30 -2.52 14.46 -8.04
CA ASP A 30 -1.12 14.14 -7.74
C ASP A 30 -0.94 12.64 -7.52
N LEU A 31 -1.83 11.98 -6.77
CA LEU A 31 -1.79 10.54 -6.58
C LEU A 31 -1.86 9.78 -7.92
N TRP A 32 -2.81 10.15 -8.80
CA TRP A 32 -2.92 9.51 -10.12
C TRP A 32 -1.70 9.77 -10.99
N LYS A 33 -1.10 10.97 -10.88
CA LYS A 33 0.15 11.29 -11.55
C LYS A 33 1.27 10.38 -11.07
N VAL A 34 1.49 10.27 -9.76
CA VAL A 34 2.53 9.39 -9.18
C VAL A 34 2.37 7.96 -9.65
N LEU A 35 1.15 7.41 -9.62
CA LEU A 35 0.88 6.04 -10.07
C LEU A 35 1.17 5.83 -11.56
N ARG A 36 0.79 6.79 -12.42
CA ARG A 36 1.04 6.73 -13.86
C ARG A 36 2.52 6.91 -14.20
N ASP A 37 3.18 7.86 -13.56
CA ASP A 37 4.61 8.12 -13.74
C ASP A 37 5.43 6.90 -13.30
N LEU A 38 5.08 6.29 -12.16
CA LEU A 38 5.67 5.04 -11.68
C LEU A 38 5.42 3.87 -12.64
N ALA A 39 4.21 3.73 -13.18
CA ALA A 39 3.90 2.68 -14.14
C ALA A 39 4.65 2.84 -15.47
N ALA A 40 4.93 4.09 -15.88
CA ALA A 40 5.64 4.38 -17.11
C ALA A 40 7.16 4.33 -16.97
N GLY A 41 7.70 4.86 -15.87
CA GLY A 41 9.14 5.05 -15.64
C GLY A 41 9.78 4.02 -14.73
N GLY A 42 8.99 3.32 -13.91
CA GLY A 42 9.48 2.41 -12.88
C GLY A 42 10.12 3.12 -11.68
N LEU A 43 10.47 2.33 -10.66
CA LEU A 43 11.27 2.80 -9.54
C LEU A 43 12.71 3.04 -9.99
N THR A 44 13.37 3.99 -9.33
CA THR A 44 14.82 4.17 -9.43
C THR A 44 15.55 3.22 -8.47
N ASP A 45 16.83 2.93 -8.77
CA ASP A 45 17.68 2.15 -7.88
C ASP A 45 17.83 2.82 -6.50
N ALA A 46 17.94 4.14 -6.46
CA ALA A 46 18.06 4.89 -5.21
C ALA A 46 16.81 4.77 -4.32
N GLU A 47 15.61 4.77 -4.91
CA GLU A 47 14.36 4.55 -4.17
C GLU A 47 14.29 3.12 -3.63
N ARG A 48 14.67 2.13 -4.43
CA ARG A 48 14.70 0.72 -4.02
C ARG A 48 15.72 0.49 -2.90
N GLU A 49 16.93 1.05 -3.00
CA GLU A 49 17.96 0.95 -1.96
C GLU A 49 17.52 1.63 -0.65
N THR A 50 16.87 2.79 -0.74
CA THR A 50 16.31 3.46 0.43
C THR A 50 15.23 2.60 1.10
N ALA A 51 14.35 1.97 0.32
CA ALA A 51 13.33 1.07 0.83
C ALA A 51 13.94 -0.19 1.48
N GLU A 52 14.93 -0.81 0.84
CA GLU A 52 15.66 -1.95 1.37
C GLU A 52 16.29 -1.63 2.73
N GLN A 53 17.00 -0.51 2.83
CA GLN A 53 17.62 -0.05 4.08
C GLN A 53 16.57 0.15 5.19
N ASN A 54 15.40 0.71 4.85
CA ASN A 54 14.33 0.96 5.82
C ASN A 54 13.57 -0.31 6.23
N LEU A 55 13.52 -1.34 5.39
CA LEU A 55 12.80 -2.59 5.67
C LEU A 55 13.70 -3.65 6.31
N VAL A 56 14.91 -3.81 5.79
CA VAL A 56 15.88 -4.83 6.20
C VAL A 56 16.85 -4.28 7.24
N GLY A 57 17.35 -3.05 7.06
CA GLY A 57 18.37 -2.46 7.93
C GLY A 57 17.90 -2.26 9.38
N VAL A 58 16.60 -2.07 9.60
CA VAL A 58 16.00 -1.92 10.94
C VAL A 58 15.44 -3.22 11.52
N ALA A 59 15.51 -4.32 10.77
CA ALA A 59 14.94 -5.61 11.18
C ALA A 59 15.42 -6.09 12.57
N PRO A 60 16.71 -5.95 12.94
CA PRO A 60 17.17 -6.40 14.26
C PRO A 60 16.44 -5.74 15.43
N LEU A 61 16.05 -4.46 15.28
CA LEU A 61 15.34 -3.70 16.31
C LEU A 61 13.98 -4.33 16.66
N LYS A 62 13.37 -5.08 15.72
CA LYS A 62 12.10 -5.78 15.94
C LYS A 62 12.24 -6.99 16.87
N TYR A 63 13.46 -7.46 17.15
CA TYR A 63 13.71 -8.69 17.91
C TYR A 63 14.49 -8.47 19.21
N GLU A 64 14.52 -7.22 19.72
CA GLU A 64 15.27 -6.88 20.94
C GLU A 64 14.61 -7.36 22.24
N THR A 65 13.32 -7.71 22.20
CA THR A 65 12.57 -8.15 23.38
C THR A 65 12.08 -9.59 23.24
N ALA A 66 12.09 -10.33 24.35
CA ALA A 66 11.57 -11.69 24.39
C ALA A 66 10.10 -11.77 23.96
N ALA A 67 9.29 -10.75 24.28
CA ALA A 67 7.90 -10.67 23.88
C ALA A 67 7.72 -10.55 22.36
N ALA A 68 8.52 -9.71 21.69
CA ALA A 68 8.46 -9.56 20.23
C ALA A 68 8.89 -10.84 19.50
N VAL A 69 9.95 -11.50 20.00
CA VAL A 69 10.42 -12.79 19.46
C VAL A 69 9.34 -13.86 19.63
N ALA A 70 8.77 -13.99 20.84
CA ALA A 70 7.73 -14.98 21.13
C ALA A 70 6.48 -14.76 20.27
N GLY A 71 6.05 -13.50 20.09
CA GLY A 71 4.93 -13.16 19.21
C GLY A 71 5.18 -13.56 17.76
N THR A 72 6.35 -13.22 17.21
CA THR A 72 6.69 -13.59 15.82
C THR A 72 6.70 -15.11 15.62
N LEU A 73 7.27 -15.86 16.57
CA LEU A 73 7.29 -17.33 16.49
C LEU A 73 5.90 -17.94 16.65
N ALA A 74 5.04 -17.37 17.50
CA ALA A 74 3.65 -17.80 17.63
C ALA A 74 2.89 -17.61 16.31
N ASP A 75 3.00 -16.44 15.67
CA ASP A 75 2.38 -16.16 14.37
C ASP A 75 2.91 -17.11 13.27
N GLN A 76 4.21 -17.43 13.31
CA GLN A 76 4.85 -18.34 12.36
C GLN A 76 4.28 -19.77 12.48
N VAL A 77 4.13 -20.26 13.71
CA VAL A 77 3.54 -21.57 13.99
C VAL A 77 2.06 -21.60 13.59
N GLU A 78 1.30 -20.57 13.93
CA GLU A 78 -0.11 -20.45 13.57
C GLU A 78 -0.32 -20.50 12.05
N GLN A 79 0.52 -19.79 11.30
CA GLN A 79 0.48 -19.76 9.83
C GLN A 79 1.18 -20.96 9.17
N GLN A 80 1.69 -21.92 9.96
CA GLN A 80 2.39 -23.12 9.47
C GLN A 80 3.58 -22.81 8.55
N LEU A 81 4.30 -21.74 8.87
CA LEU A 81 5.46 -21.29 8.10
C LEU A 81 6.73 -22.05 8.51
N PRO A 82 7.71 -22.21 7.61
CA PRO A 82 8.99 -22.86 7.92
C PRO A 82 9.75 -22.19 9.06
N ASP A 83 10.55 -22.96 9.81
CA ASP A 83 11.35 -22.45 10.93
C ASP A 83 12.30 -21.31 10.52
N ASP A 84 12.83 -21.35 9.30
CA ASP A 84 13.75 -20.35 8.75
C ASP A 84 13.04 -19.18 8.04
N PHE A 85 11.71 -19.11 8.10
CA PHE A 85 10.92 -18.16 7.32
C PHE A 85 11.36 -16.71 7.53
N GLN A 86 11.56 -16.25 8.77
CA GLN A 86 11.99 -14.86 9.01
C GLN A 86 13.33 -14.55 8.34
N ALA A 87 14.32 -15.44 8.49
CA ALA A 87 15.65 -15.26 7.87
C ALA A 87 15.56 -15.30 6.34
N ALA A 88 14.77 -16.22 5.79
CA ALA A 88 14.55 -16.34 4.35
C ALA A 88 13.78 -15.12 3.80
N PHE A 89 12.83 -14.57 4.54
CA PHE A 89 12.06 -13.39 4.17
C PHE A 89 12.96 -12.15 4.04
N TYR A 90 13.79 -11.87 5.04
CA TYR A 90 14.70 -10.72 5.00
C TYR A 90 15.77 -10.87 3.91
N ARG A 91 16.28 -12.08 3.67
CA ARG A 91 17.19 -12.35 2.55
C ARG A 91 16.52 -12.06 1.20
N ARG A 92 15.29 -12.54 0.99
CA ARG A 92 14.53 -12.28 -0.25
C ARG A 92 14.23 -10.79 -0.45
N LEU A 93 13.92 -10.06 0.63
CA LEU A 93 13.73 -8.61 0.56
C LEU A 93 15.01 -7.90 0.10
N ALA A 94 16.18 -8.25 0.65
CA ALA A 94 17.46 -7.68 0.25
C ALA A 94 17.87 -8.05 -1.20
N GLU A 95 17.43 -9.21 -1.68
CA GLU A 95 17.68 -9.68 -3.05
C GLU A 95 16.68 -9.14 -4.08
N THR A 96 15.62 -8.44 -3.65
CA THR A 96 14.57 -7.95 -4.55
C THR A 96 15.09 -6.78 -5.39
N GLY A 97 15.17 -6.98 -6.70
CA GLY A 97 15.64 -5.97 -7.64
C GLY A 97 14.60 -4.89 -7.93
N THR A 98 15.07 -3.79 -8.53
CA THR A 98 14.24 -2.62 -8.91
C THR A 98 13.16 -3.00 -9.92
N VAL A 99 13.45 -3.93 -10.83
CA VAL A 99 12.50 -4.41 -11.84
C VAL A 99 11.37 -5.20 -11.18
N GLU A 100 11.70 -6.12 -10.27
CA GLU A 100 10.73 -6.93 -9.55
C GLU A 100 9.86 -6.08 -8.63
N ALA A 101 10.46 -5.12 -7.92
CA ALA A 101 9.74 -4.17 -7.08
C ALA A 101 8.78 -3.28 -7.90
N THR A 102 9.24 -2.78 -9.06
CA THR A 102 8.40 -2.02 -9.98
C THR A 102 7.23 -2.86 -10.48
N ALA A 103 7.49 -4.09 -10.92
CA ALA A 103 6.43 -4.98 -11.37
C ALA A 103 5.41 -5.26 -10.26
N ALA A 104 5.87 -5.45 -9.01
CA ALA A 104 4.99 -5.70 -7.87
C ALA A 104 4.04 -4.51 -7.62
N VAL A 105 4.56 -3.29 -7.54
CA VAL A 105 3.73 -2.10 -7.24
C VAL A 105 2.77 -1.76 -8.39
N VAL A 106 3.19 -1.92 -9.65
CA VAL A 106 2.32 -1.69 -10.81
C VAL A 106 1.18 -2.72 -10.86
N ASN A 107 1.46 -3.98 -10.54
CA ASN A 107 0.42 -5.01 -10.45
C ASN A 107 -0.51 -4.80 -9.24
N ALA A 108 0.00 -4.21 -8.16
CA ALA A 108 -0.76 -3.98 -6.94
C ALA A 108 -1.72 -2.77 -7.05
N PHE A 109 -1.36 -1.77 -7.86
CA PHE A 109 -2.17 -0.56 -8.07
C PHE A 109 -2.47 -0.29 -9.57
N PRO A 110 -3.24 -1.17 -10.23
CA PRO A 110 -3.70 -0.93 -11.60
C PRO A 110 -4.63 0.28 -11.63
N ALA A 111 -4.19 1.38 -12.26
CA ALA A 111 -4.86 2.68 -12.22
C ALA A 111 -6.30 2.69 -12.76
N ASP A 112 -6.67 1.71 -13.58
CA ASP A 112 -7.99 1.50 -14.16
C ASP A 112 -8.94 0.66 -13.27
N ARG A 113 -8.46 0.12 -12.15
CA ARG A 113 -9.24 -0.74 -11.24
C ARG A 113 -9.18 -0.28 -9.79
N LEU A 114 -8.76 0.96 -9.54
CA LEU A 114 -8.76 1.53 -8.19
C LEU A 114 -10.17 1.94 -7.77
N VAL A 115 -10.49 1.66 -6.51
CA VAL A 115 -11.69 2.17 -5.85
C VAL A 115 -11.25 3.28 -4.90
N THR A 116 -11.84 4.46 -5.04
CA THR A 116 -11.53 5.62 -4.20
C THR A 116 -12.73 5.98 -3.34
N VAL A 117 -12.50 6.10 -2.04
CA VAL A 117 -13.48 6.58 -1.08
C VAL A 117 -13.01 7.91 -0.53
N LEU A 118 -13.83 8.93 -0.68
CA LEU A 118 -13.59 10.28 -0.14
C LEU A 118 -14.65 10.59 0.91
N VAL A 119 -14.24 11.20 2.01
CA VAL A 119 -15.12 11.58 3.11
C VAL A 119 -14.99 13.09 3.35
N GLY A 120 -16.08 13.83 3.17
CA GLY A 120 -16.10 15.28 3.30
C GLY A 120 -17.37 15.91 2.74
N ASP A 121 -17.35 17.22 2.54
CA ASP A 121 -18.46 17.95 1.92
C ASP A 121 -18.55 17.62 0.41
N ALA A 122 -19.49 16.75 0.06
CA ALA A 122 -19.71 16.32 -1.31
C ALA A 122 -20.03 17.49 -2.27
N ALA A 123 -20.64 18.58 -1.78
CA ALA A 123 -20.94 19.74 -2.61
C ALA A 123 -19.67 20.49 -3.04
N GLN A 124 -18.59 20.38 -2.27
CA GLN A 124 -17.30 21.01 -2.57
C GLN A 124 -16.33 20.08 -3.32
N ILE A 125 -16.44 18.76 -3.10
CA ILE A 125 -15.47 17.78 -3.61
C ILE A 125 -15.90 17.16 -4.95
N ALA A 126 -17.21 16.94 -5.17
CA ALA A 126 -17.66 16.06 -6.23
C ALA A 126 -17.32 16.56 -7.65
N ASP A 127 -17.49 17.85 -7.92
CA ASP A 127 -17.24 18.41 -9.25
C ASP A 127 -15.74 18.45 -9.59
N PRO A 128 -14.84 18.95 -8.71
CA PRO A 128 -13.39 18.87 -8.94
C PRO A 128 -12.90 17.45 -9.20
N VAL A 129 -13.46 16.45 -8.50
CA VAL A 129 -13.07 15.04 -8.70
C VAL A 129 -13.56 14.49 -10.04
N ARG A 130 -14.78 14.86 -10.49
CA ARG A 130 -15.29 14.47 -11.82
C ARG A 130 -14.43 15.03 -12.94
N GLU A 131 -13.96 16.27 -12.79
CA GLU A 131 -13.09 16.93 -13.78
C GLU A 131 -11.76 16.20 -14.00
N LEU A 132 -11.28 15.41 -13.03
CA LEU A 132 -10.08 14.59 -13.19
C LEU A 132 -10.26 13.43 -14.19
N GLY A 133 -11.50 13.04 -14.49
CA GLY A 133 -11.78 11.98 -15.47
C GLY A 133 -11.21 10.61 -15.10
N ILE A 134 -11.05 10.33 -13.81
CA ILE A 134 -10.43 9.09 -13.30
C ILE A 134 -11.44 7.98 -12.98
N GLY A 135 -12.74 8.24 -13.14
CA GLY A 135 -13.81 7.25 -12.90
C GLY A 135 -15.17 7.89 -12.69
N GLU A 136 -16.19 7.05 -12.53
CA GLU A 136 -17.54 7.49 -12.14
C GLU A 136 -17.54 7.99 -10.68
N VAL A 137 -18.20 9.12 -10.44
CA VAL A 137 -18.32 9.70 -9.09
C VAL A 137 -19.76 9.57 -8.60
N THR A 138 -19.98 8.63 -7.69
CA THR A 138 -21.25 8.45 -6.99
C THR A 138 -21.19 9.11 -5.61
N VAL A 139 -22.15 9.98 -5.31
CA VAL A 139 -22.32 10.56 -3.97
C VAL A 139 -23.31 9.68 -3.21
N VAL A 140 -22.84 9.07 -2.12
CA VAL A 140 -23.69 8.29 -1.22
C VAL A 140 -24.15 9.18 -0.08
N GLN A 141 -25.45 9.36 0.07
CA GLN A 141 -26.03 10.02 1.24
C GLN A 141 -26.29 8.98 2.32
N GLY A 142 -25.84 9.27 3.54
CA GLY A 142 -26.13 8.50 4.74
C GLY A 142 -27.42 8.95 5.41
#